data_AF-A0A843MFD1-F1
#
_entry.id   AF-A0A843MFD1-F1
#
_cell.length_a   1.000
_cell.length_b   1.000
_cell.length_c   1.000
_cell.angle_alpha   90.00
_cell.angle_beta   90.00
_cell.angle_gamma   90.00
#
_symmetry.space_group_name_H-M   'P 1'
#
loop_
_entity.id
_entity.type
_entity.pdbx_description
1 polymer ?
#
loop_
_entity_poly.entity_id
_entity_poly.type
_entity_poly.pdbx_seq_one_letter_code
_entity_poly.pdbx_strand_id
1 'polypeptide(L)'
;MVLSPEQVGRAADIVQKQKILSFMDADLVVLSGDTGIPLLTEDRAMQRFMRQEKLVYVTLPEVVERLVEMGRISRENGRECFAVLRDVLLQKRYDYETYLKKYDD
;
A
#
# COMPACT_ATOMS: atom_id res chain seq x y z
N MET A 1 1.52 15.83 -11.57
CA MET A 1 0.89 16.35 -10.34
C MET A 1 1.96 17.15 -9.61
N VAL A 2 1.74 18.44 -9.35
CA VAL A 2 2.75 19.33 -8.76
C VAL A 2 2.27 19.72 -7.37
N LEU A 3 3.11 19.54 -6.36
CA LEU A 3 2.80 19.94 -4.99
C LEU A 3 2.79 21.47 -4.85
N SER A 4 1.87 21.98 -4.03
CA SER A 4 1.92 23.36 -3.54
C SER A 4 3.15 23.57 -2.63
N PRO A 5 3.64 24.80 -2.46
CA PRO A 5 4.74 25.09 -1.55
C PRO A 5 4.51 24.58 -0.12
N GLU A 6 3.27 24.65 0.38
CA GLU A 6 2.91 24.12 1.70
C GLU A 6 3.00 22.59 1.76
N GLN A 7 2.60 21.89 0.69
CA GLN A 7 2.75 20.44 0.58
C GLN A 7 4.23 20.02 0.52
N VAL A 8 5.05 20.77 -0.23
CA VAL A 8 6.51 20.56 -0.28
C VAL A 8 7.13 20.73 1.12
N GLY A 9 6.70 21.76 1.87
CA GLY A 9 7.14 21.96 3.26
C GLY A 9 6.82 20.77 4.16
N ARG A 10 5.58 20.26 4.11
CA ARG A 10 5.18 19.05 4.87
C ARG A 10 5.94 17.80 4.43
N ALA A 11 6.19 17.62 3.13
CA ALA A 11 6.98 16.50 2.63
C ALA A 11 8.41 16.55 3.16
N ALA A 12 9.05 17.73 3.16
CA ALA A 12 10.37 17.93 3.73
C ALA A 12 10.41 17.60 5.24
N ASP A 13 9.39 18.02 6.00
CA ASP A 13 9.26 17.70 7.42
C ASP A 13 9.16 16.19 7.67
N ILE A 14 8.42 15.46 6.83
CA ILE A 14 8.28 14.01 6.91
C ILE A 14 9.64 13.34 6.68
N VAL A 15 10.38 13.73 5.62
CA VAL A 15 11.71 13.16 5.33
C VAL A 15 12.69 13.44 6.48
N GLN A 16 12.64 14.63 7.08
CA GLN A 16 13.50 14.97 8.22
C GLN A 16 13.18 14.12 9.47
N LYS A 17 11.89 13.93 9.77
CA LYS A 17 11.42 13.10 10.90
C LYS A 17 11.66 11.62 10.65
N GLN A 18 11.56 11.18 9.40
CA GLN A 18 11.63 9.78 8.98
C GLN A 18 12.71 9.61 7.92
N LYS A 19 13.96 9.57 8.37
CA LYS A 19 15.18 9.47 7.53
C LYS A 19 15.25 8.26 6.59
N ILE A 20 14.26 7.36 6.66
CA ILE A 20 14.14 6.15 5.84
C ILE A 20 13.23 6.40 4.63
N LEU A 21 12.31 7.36 4.71
CA LEU A 21 11.41 7.68 3.60
C LEU A 21 12.11 8.57 2.60
N SER A 22 11.93 8.27 1.32
CA SER A 22 12.36 9.17 0.25
C SER A 22 11.45 10.41 0.18
N PHE A 23 11.90 11.45 -0.51
CA PHE A 23 11.06 12.62 -0.76
C PHE A 23 9.79 12.25 -1.55
N MET A 24 9.90 11.29 -2.48
CA MET A 24 8.75 10.79 -3.24
C MET A 24 7.72 10.08 -2.34
N ASP A 25 8.18 9.30 -1.35
CA ASP A 25 7.27 8.66 -0.39
C ASP A 25 6.56 9.71 0.46
N ALA A 26 7.29 10.74 0.90
CA ALA A 26 6.73 11.84 1.65
C ALA A 26 5.68 12.63 0.83
N ASP A 27 5.93 12.87 -0.45
CA ASP A 27 4.97 13.51 -1.36
C ASP A 27 3.67 12.71 -1.47
N LEU A 28 3.78 11.39 -1.67
CA LEU A 28 2.63 10.49 -1.77
C LEU A 28 1.81 10.44 -0.48
N VAL A 29 2.49 10.44 0.67
CA VAL A 29 1.86 10.50 1.99
C VAL A 29 1.08 11.80 2.19
N VAL A 30 1.67 12.94 1.82
CA VAL A 30 1.01 14.26 1.90
C VAL A 30 -0.25 14.27 1.05
N LEU A 31 -0.15 13.78 -0.18
CA LEU A 31 -1.28 13.71 -1.11
C LEU A 31 -2.38 12.75 -0.62
N SER A 32 -2.01 11.59 -0.08
CA SER A 32 -2.95 10.65 0.52
C SER A 32 -3.70 11.28 1.69
N GLY A 33 -2.99 12.00 2.56
CA GLY A 33 -3.59 12.74 3.69
C GLY A 33 -4.55 13.84 3.24
N ASP A 34 -4.17 14.64 2.24
CA ASP A 34 -4.98 15.76 1.75
C ASP A 34 -6.24 15.29 1.01
N THR A 35 -6.14 14.19 0.26
CA THR A 35 -7.25 13.66 -0.56
C THR A 35 -8.15 12.68 0.20
N GLY A 36 -7.67 12.14 1.32
CA GLY A 36 -8.32 11.03 2.01
C GLY A 36 -8.32 9.71 1.22
N ILE A 37 -7.61 9.65 0.09
CA ILE A 37 -7.50 8.45 -0.72
C ILE A 37 -6.47 7.52 -0.07
N PRO A 38 -6.82 6.25 0.22
CA PRO A 38 -5.87 5.29 0.77
C PRO A 38 -4.66 5.10 -0.14
N LEU A 39 -3.46 5.12 0.43
CA LEU A 39 -2.25 4.87 -0.33
C LEU A 39 -2.04 3.36 -0.51
N LEU A 40 -1.82 2.92 -1.74
CA LEU A 40 -1.44 1.54 -2.03
C LEU A 40 0.06 1.37 -1.84
N THR A 41 0.50 0.48 -0.93
CA THR A 41 1.94 0.29 -0.67
C THR A 41 2.35 -1.04 -0.05
N GLU A 42 3.50 -1.55 -0.50
CA GLU A 42 4.24 -2.69 0.06
C GLU A 42 5.52 -2.30 0.80
N ASP A 43 5.78 -1.00 0.95
CA ASP A 43 6.92 -0.50 1.69
C ASP A 43 6.63 -0.49 3.20
N ARG A 44 7.37 -1.30 3.96
CA ARG A 44 7.17 -1.43 5.41
C ARG A 44 7.46 -0.14 6.19
N ALA A 45 8.42 0.68 5.73
CA ALA A 45 8.71 1.96 6.36
C ALA A 45 7.53 2.91 6.15
N MET A 46 6.97 2.95 4.94
CA MET A 46 5.79 3.75 4.64
C MET A 46 4.55 3.26 5.40
N GLN A 47 4.28 1.95 5.41
CA GLN A 47 3.16 1.38 6.20
C GLN A 47 3.29 1.66 7.70
N ARG A 48 4.51 1.61 8.26
CA ARG A 48 4.75 1.96 9.66
C ARG A 48 4.47 3.44 9.92
N PHE A 49 4.96 4.32 9.04
CA PHE A 49 4.71 5.75 9.15
C PHE A 49 3.22 6.06 9.05
N MET A 50 2.52 5.52 8.06
CA MET A 50 1.09 5.74 7.88
C MET A 50 0.28 5.28 9.10
N ARG A 51 0.65 4.17 9.75
CA ARG A 51 0.04 3.76 11.03
C ARG A 51 0.29 4.74 12.17
N GLN A 52 1.50 5.29 12.28
CA GLN A 52 1.84 6.30 13.29
C GLN A 52 1.01 7.57 13.11
N GLU A 53 0.85 8.01 11.86
CA GLU A 53 0.06 9.20 11.50
C GLU A 53 -1.43 8.92 11.33
N LYS A 54 -1.91 7.70 11.62
CA LYS A 54 -3.31 7.27 11.46
C LYS A 54 -3.85 7.48 10.04
N LEU A 55 -2.98 7.43 9.03
CA LEU A 55 -3.35 7.46 7.62
C LEU A 55 -3.71 6.06 7.13
N VAL A 56 -4.66 6.00 6.19
CA VAL A 56 -5.15 4.74 5.64
C VAL A 56 -4.25 4.30 4.49
N TYR A 57 -3.80 3.05 4.54
CA TYR A 57 -3.09 2.41 3.44
C TYR A 57 -3.75 1.07 3.09
N VAL A 58 -3.44 0.56 1.91
CA VAL A 58 -3.91 -0.74 1.41
C VAL A 58 -2.73 -1.47 0.77
N THR A 59 -2.67 -2.77 0.94
CA THR A 59 -1.68 -3.65 0.29
C THR A 59 -2.28 -4.25 -0.99
N LEU A 60 -1.44 -4.59 -1.97
CA LEU A 60 -1.79 -5.31 -3.18
C LEU A 60 -2.61 -6.57 -2.88
N PRO A 61 -2.24 -7.41 -1.88
CA PRO A 61 -3.11 -8.44 -1.36
C PRO A 61 -4.53 -7.98 -1.07
N GLU A 62 -4.71 -6.99 -0.20
CA GLU A 62 -6.02 -6.47 0.21
C GLU A 62 -6.82 -5.90 -0.98
N VAL A 63 -6.16 -5.34 -1.99
CA VAL A 63 -6.84 -4.92 -3.23
C VAL A 63 -7.45 -6.11 -3.94
N VAL A 64 -6.70 -7.22 -4.09
CA VAL A 64 -7.22 -8.45 -4.69
C VAL A 64 -8.35 -9.04 -3.85
N GLU A 65 -8.21 -9.08 -2.51
CA GLU A 65 -9.26 -9.56 -1.62
C GLU A 65 -10.58 -8.80 -1.85
N ARG A 66 -10.51 -7.46 -1.88
CA ARG A 66 -11.68 -6.62 -2.12
C ARG A 66 -12.30 -6.85 -3.50
N LEU A 67 -11.50 -7.06 -4.54
CA LEU A 67 -12.04 -7.34 -5.88
C LEU A 67 -12.80 -8.67 -5.93
N VAL A 68 -12.34 -9.69 -5.19
CA VAL A 68 -13.05 -10.97 -5.04
C VAL A 68 -14.35 -10.76 -4.25
N GLU A 69 -14.29 -10.06 -3.11
CA GLU A 69 -15.47 -9.78 -2.26
C GLU A 69 -16.55 -8.98 -3.00
N MET A 70 -16.14 -8.06 -3.86
CA MET A 70 -17.04 -7.27 -4.71
C MET A 70 -17.59 -8.05 -5.91
N GLY A 71 -17.18 -9.31 -6.10
CA GLY A 71 -17.56 -10.13 -7.26
C GLY A 71 -17.02 -9.59 -8.59
N ARG A 72 -15.94 -8.79 -8.58
CA ARG A 72 -15.30 -8.26 -9.78
C ARG A 72 -14.41 -9.29 -10.46
N ILE A 73 -13.86 -10.21 -9.68
CA ILE A 73 -13.11 -11.38 -10.16
C ILE A 73 -13.55 -12.62 -9.37
N SER A 74 -13.44 -13.79 -9.99
CA SER A 74 -13.72 -15.08 -9.31
C SER A 74 -12.66 -15.37 -8.24
N ARG A 75 -12.97 -16.28 -7.31
CA ARG A 75 -11.99 -16.79 -6.33
C ARG A 75 -10.77 -17.41 -7.00
N GLU A 76 -11.00 -18.19 -8.07
CA GLU A 76 -9.95 -18.80 -8.89
C GLU A 76 -9.01 -17.72 -9.47
N ASN A 77 -9.56 -16.70 -10.14
CA ASN A 77 -8.77 -15.61 -10.69
C ASN A 77 -8.08 -14.80 -9.59
N GLY A 78 -8.72 -14.62 -8.43
CA GLY A 78 -8.10 -13.99 -7.26
C GLY A 78 -6.85 -14.75 -6.82
N ARG A 79 -6.94 -16.07 -6.67
CA ARG A 79 -5.81 -16.95 -6.34
C ARG A 79 -4.68 -16.87 -7.37
N GLU A 80 -5.01 -16.84 -8.66
CA GLU A 80 -4.01 -16.66 -9.72
C GLU A 80 -3.33 -15.28 -9.66
N CYS A 81 -4.10 -14.20 -9.50
CA CYS A 81 -3.55 -12.86 -9.31
C CYS A 81 -2.59 -12.80 -8.14
N PHE A 82 -2.97 -13.39 -7.01
CA PHE A 82 -2.12 -13.53 -5.84
C PHE A 82 -0.80 -14.24 -6.16
N ALA A 83 -0.84 -15.32 -6.96
CA ALA A 83 0.35 -16.09 -7.30
C ALA A 83 1.31 -15.27 -8.18
N VAL A 84 0.77 -14.51 -9.14
CA VAL A 84 1.55 -13.59 -9.97
C VAL A 84 2.16 -12.47 -9.13
N LEU A 85 1.37 -11.84 -8.24
CA LEU A 85 1.86 -10.79 -7.34
C LEU A 85 3.01 -11.28 -6.47
N ARG A 86 2.92 -12.52 -5.95
CA ARG A 86 3.98 -13.18 -5.18
C ARG A 86 5.29 -13.22 -5.96
N ASP A 87 5.24 -13.73 -7.18
CA ASP A 87 6.43 -14.03 -7.98
C ASP A 87 7.07 -12.78 -8.58
N VAL A 88 6.26 -11.76 -8.89
CA VAL A 88 6.72 -10.55 -9.58
C VAL A 88 7.01 -9.40 -8.62
N LEU A 89 6.10 -9.10 -7.69
CA LEU A 89 6.12 -7.86 -6.92
C LEU A 89 6.45 -8.04 -5.43
N LEU A 90 6.12 -9.19 -4.84
CA LEU A 90 6.14 -9.36 -3.38
C LEU A 90 7.35 -10.14 -2.84
N GLN A 91 8.18 -10.76 -3.70
CA GLN A 91 9.54 -11.32 -3.42
C GLN A 91 9.84 -11.64 -1.93
N LYS A 92 9.07 -12.54 -1.30
CA LYS A 92 9.22 -13.03 0.10
C LYS A 92 8.81 -12.08 1.25
N ARG A 93 8.08 -10.99 1.00
CA ARG A 93 7.68 -10.01 2.04
C ARG A 93 6.46 -10.41 2.89
N TYR A 94 5.68 -11.40 2.44
CA TYR A 94 4.47 -11.90 3.08
C TYR A 94 4.49 -13.42 3.23
N ASP A 95 3.87 -13.92 4.31
CA ASP A 95 3.52 -15.34 4.44
C ASP A 95 2.29 -15.63 3.57
N TYR A 96 2.58 -15.96 2.31
CA TYR A 96 1.62 -16.11 1.25
C TYR A 96 0.74 -17.35 1.38
N GLU A 97 1.29 -18.45 1.92
CA GLU A 97 0.54 -19.67 2.19
C GLU A 97 -0.60 -19.40 3.17
N THR A 98 -0.36 -18.54 4.16
CA THR A 98 -1.42 -18.09 5.08
C THR A 98 -2.49 -17.23 4.39
N TYR A 99 -2.11 -16.40 3.40
CA TYR A 99 -3.07 -15.60 2.65
C TYR A 99 -3.94 -16.44 1.70
N LEU A 100 -3.35 -17.41 0.99
CA LEU A 100 -4.10 -18.25 0.05
C LEU A 100 -5.11 -19.16 0.73
N LYS A 101 -4.85 -19.63 1.96
CA LYS A 101 -5.78 -20.48 2.72
C LYS A 101 -7.19 -19.88 2.87
N LYS A 102 -7.33 -18.55 2.80
CA LYS A 102 -8.64 -17.88 2.83
C LYS A 102 -9.51 -18.17 1.60
N TYR A 103 -8.92 -18.73 0.53
CA TYR A 103 -9.54 -18.94 -0.78
C TYR A 103 -9.67 -20.40 -1.17
N ASP A 104 -9.23 -21.34 -0.33
CA ASP A 104 -9.27 -22.78 -0.62
C ASP A 104 -10.62 -23.45 -0.25
N ASP A 105 -11.62 -22.68 0.21
CA ASP A 105 -13.00 -23.12 0.49
C ASP A 105 -13.94 -23.03 -0.73
#